data_AF-A0A8S9U0R6-F1
#
_entry.id   AF-A0A8S9U0R6-F1
#
_cell.length_a   1.000
_cell.length_b   1.000
_cell.length_c   1.000
_cell.angle_alpha   90.00
_cell.angle_beta   90.00
_cell.angle_gamma   90.00
#
_symmetry.space_group_name_H-M   'P 1'
#
loop_
_entity.id
_entity.type
_entity.pdbx_description
1 polymer ?
#
loop_
_entity_poly.entity_id
_entity_poly.type
_entity_poly.pdbx_seq_one_letter_code
_entity_poly.pdbx_strand_id
1 'polypeptide(L)'
;MTKSSATWKRSDGSRYKPSYRLTAKQYNQRESDEWDLRVDVHDVFTPNKLVNNLSAHLLRIKFALISAVETPDTETNLPDDGRSHGSRSEYLHVHVALCLYQPLSKADVVRLLLSKHPKDVPAGQLYCKPRNKAWSYGGWIAHHTKDFTKLAPDATSTYWQCGAVPVEGLQETSLDTLRKWAVTVKKYAPPHWQKKLDAYQKKLDAMLDEEEPGFVGPIRYQIQIRIDEEEEEKEPEPSIHPSFNLL
;
A
#
# COMPACT_ATOMS: atom_id res chain seq x y z
N MET A 1 23.96 -42.47 -11.17
CA MET A 1 23.75 -42.69 -9.72
C MET A 1 22.94 -41.52 -9.16
N THR A 2 21.65 -41.73 -8.93
CA THR A 2 20.70 -40.73 -8.43
C THR A 2 21.00 -40.39 -6.97
N LYS A 3 21.35 -39.14 -6.68
CA LYS A 3 21.54 -38.66 -5.31
C LYS A 3 20.19 -38.64 -4.60
N SER A 4 20.07 -39.48 -3.58
CA SER A 4 18.99 -39.52 -2.61
C SER A 4 18.77 -38.11 -2.02
N SER A 5 17.56 -37.57 -2.20
CA SER A 5 17.15 -36.34 -1.51
C SER A 5 16.70 -36.71 -0.09
N ALA A 6 17.53 -36.37 0.90
CA ALA A 6 17.18 -36.53 2.31
C ALA A 6 15.84 -35.82 2.60
N THR A 7 14.81 -36.60 2.90
CA THR A 7 13.47 -36.09 3.20
C THR A 7 13.37 -35.87 4.70
N TRP A 8 13.50 -34.63 5.15
CA TRP A 8 13.33 -34.29 6.56
C TRP A 8 11.83 -34.37 6.91
N LYS A 9 11.48 -35.24 7.87
CA LYS A 9 10.12 -35.34 8.43
C LYS A 9 10.03 -34.47 9.69
N ARG A 10 8.93 -33.74 9.84
CA ARG A 10 8.60 -33.03 11.08
C ARG A 10 8.16 -34.03 12.16
N SER A 11 8.14 -33.59 13.43
CA SER A 11 7.70 -34.41 14.58
C SER A 11 6.24 -34.88 14.48
N ASP A 12 5.41 -34.17 13.70
CA ASP A 12 4.02 -34.50 13.40
C ASP A 12 3.85 -35.49 12.22
N GLY A 13 4.95 -36.00 11.66
CA GLY A 13 4.94 -36.91 10.51
C GLY A 13 4.71 -36.23 9.16
N SER A 14 4.47 -34.92 9.12
CA SER A 14 4.31 -34.17 7.87
C SER A 14 5.65 -34.05 7.13
N ARG A 15 5.61 -34.13 5.79
CA ARG A 15 6.79 -33.90 4.94
C ARG A 15 7.15 -32.43 5.01
N TYR A 16 8.40 -32.11 5.37
CA TYR A 16 8.92 -30.75 5.24
C TYR A 16 8.90 -30.37 3.76
N LYS A 17 7.97 -29.48 3.38
CA LYS A 17 8.05 -28.75 2.12
C LYS A 17 8.91 -27.53 2.42
N PRO A 18 10.14 -27.41 1.91
CA PRO A 18 10.89 -26.19 2.03
C PRO A 18 10.02 -25.07 1.44
N SER A 19 9.61 -24.09 2.25
CA SER A 19 9.07 -22.87 1.69
C SER A 19 10.16 -22.36 0.76
N TYR A 20 9.90 -22.28 -0.54
CA TYR A 20 10.89 -21.86 -1.53
C TYR A 20 11.16 -20.37 -1.33
N ARG A 21 11.89 -20.03 -0.26
CA ARG A 21 12.37 -18.69 -0.02
C ARG A 21 13.42 -18.47 -1.09
N LEU A 22 13.10 -17.58 -2.03
CA LEU A 22 14.05 -17.14 -3.05
C LEU A 22 15.34 -16.70 -2.36
N THR A 23 16.48 -17.10 -2.93
CA THR A 23 17.77 -16.58 -2.49
C THR A 23 17.83 -15.07 -2.69
N ALA A 24 18.65 -14.36 -1.92
CA ALA A 24 18.84 -12.91 -2.09
C ALA A 24 19.24 -12.55 -3.54
N LYS A 25 20.02 -13.42 -4.20
CA LYS A 25 20.40 -13.27 -5.61
C LYS A 25 19.18 -13.34 -6.54
N GLN A 26 18.33 -14.35 -6.38
CA GLN A 26 17.09 -14.48 -7.17
C GLN A 26 16.13 -13.33 -6.91
N TYR A 27 16.05 -12.85 -5.67
CA TYR A 27 15.22 -11.71 -5.30
C TYR A 27 15.68 -10.42 -6.00
N ASN A 28 16.99 -10.17 -6.05
CA ASN A 28 17.56 -8.99 -6.70
C ASN A 28 17.45 -9.03 -8.24
N GLN A 29 17.39 -10.23 -8.82
CA GLN A 29 17.23 -10.44 -10.26
C GLN A 29 15.77 -10.42 -10.72
N ARG A 30 14.82 -10.35 -9.80
CA ARG A 30 13.40 -10.30 -10.15
C ARG A 30 13.09 -8.99 -10.86
N GLU A 31 12.42 -9.12 -11.99
CA GLU A 31 11.82 -7.99 -12.68
C GLU A 31 10.37 -7.81 -12.24
N SER A 32 9.95 -6.55 -12.18
CA SER A 32 8.58 -6.14 -11.91
C SER A 32 8.33 -4.81 -12.60
N ASP A 33 7.10 -4.56 -12.97
CA ASP A 33 6.62 -3.26 -13.42
C ASP A 33 5.99 -2.43 -12.31
N GLU A 34 5.64 -3.04 -11.17
CA GLU A 34 5.06 -2.39 -10.00
C GLU A 34 6.02 -2.52 -8.80
N TRP A 35 6.39 -1.40 -8.18
CA TRP A 35 7.39 -1.32 -7.12
C TRP A 35 6.92 -0.46 -5.95
N ASP A 36 7.13 -1.00 -4.75
CA ASP A 36 6.90 -0.38 -3.45
C ASP A 36 8.27 -0.09 -2.82
N LEU A 37 8.53 1.18 -2.55
CA LEU A 37 9.80 1.64 -2.00
C LEU A 37 9.59 2.51 -0.77
N ARG A 38 10.57 2.47 0.13
CA ARG A 38 10.74 3.44 1.22
C ARG A 38 12.18 3.94 1.19
N VAL A 39 12.34 5.25 1.19
CA VAL A 39 13.64 5.92 1.13
C VAL A 39 13.79 6.77 2.38
N ASP A 40 14.84 6.53 3.15
CA ASP A 40 15.19 7.39 4.28
C ASP A 40 15.65 8.76 3.75
N VAL A 41 15.12 9.82 4.36
CA VAL A 41 15.33 11.21 3.93
C VAL A 41 16.49 11.82 4.71
N HIS A 42 17.49 12.30 3.97
CA HIS A 42 18.66 13.01 4.51
C HIS A 42 19.33 13.83 3.40
N ASP A 43 20.46 14.48 3.68
CA ASP A 43 21.11 15.44 2.76
C ASP A 43 21.36 14.90 1.34
N VAL A 44 21.57 13.58 1.20
CA VAL A 44 21.81 12.95 -0.11
C VAL A 44 20.49 12.63 -0.80
N PHE A 45 19.49 12.11 -0.08
CA PHE A 45 18.20 11.69 -0.59
C PHE A 45 17.09 12.59 -0.04
N THR A 46 16.76 13.64 -0.79
CA THR A 46 15.66 14.55 -0.45
C THR A 46 14.47 14.29 -1.38
N PRO A 47 13.22 14.53 -0.95
CA PRO A 47 12.04 14.38 -1.80
C PRO A 47 12.17 15.11 -3.15
N ASN A 48 12.69 16.35 -3.15
CA ASN A 48 13.00 17.10 -4.38
C ASN A 48 13.96 16.38 -5.33
N LYS A 49 15.02 15.75 -4.81
CA LYS A 49 15.96 14.97 -5.64
C LYS A 49 15.28 13.74 -6.24
N LEU A 50 14.43 13.05 -5.48
CA LEU A 50 13.65 11.93 -5.98
C LEU A 50 12.70 12.36 -7.11
N VAL A 51 11.99 13.47 -6.92
CA VAL A 51 11.12 14.08 -7.94
C VAL A 51 11.91 14.39 -9.20
N ASN A 52 13.06 15.04 -9.08
CA ASN A 52 13.91 15.41 -10.23
C ASN A 52 14.38 14.16 -11.00
N ASN A 53 14.81 13.12 -10.28
CA ASN A 53 15.25 11.86 -10.90
C ASN A 53 14.09 11.17 -11.63
N LEU A 54 12.92 11.03 -11.00
CA LEU A 54 11.75 10.42 -11.64
C LEU A 54 11.25 11.25 -12.84
N SER A 55 11.28 12.58 -12.72
CA SER A 55 10.85 13.51 -13.77
C SER A 55 11.74 13.44 -15.01
N ALA A 56 13.03 13.13 -14.86
CA ALA A 56 13.91 12.87 -15.99
C ALA A 56 13.56 11.57 -16.77
N HIS A 57 12.66 10.75 -16.23
CA HIS A 57 12.32 9.42 -16.76
C HIS A 57 10.81 9.22 -16.97
N LEU A 58 10.02 10.30 -17.12
CA LEU A 58 8.56 10.22 -17.25
C LEU A 58 8.08 9.28 -18.38
N LEU A 59 8.82 9.19 -19.50
CA LEU A 59 8.49 8.28 -20.60
C LEU A 59 8.51 6.79 -20.23
N ARG A 60 9.08 6.43 -19.08
CA ARG A 60 9.15 5.06 -18.56
C ARG A 60 8.08 4.78 -17.50
N ILE A 61 7.39 5.81 -17.02
CA ILE A 61 6.53 5.78 -15.84
C ILE A 61 5.07 5.84 -16.26
N LYS A 62 4.29 4.82 -15.90
CA LYS A 62 2.82 4.83 -16.02
C LYS A 62 2.18 5.65 -14.90
N PHE A 63 2.69 5.46 -13.69
CA PHE A 63 2.25 6.12 -12.48
C PHE A 63 3.40 6.18 -11.49
N ALA A 64 3.58 7.30 -10.81
CA ALA A 64 4.44 7.39 -9.65
C ALA A 64 3.84 8.32 -8.61
N LEU A 65 4.04 7.97 -7.35
CA LEU A 65 3.67 8.78 -6.20
C LEU A 65 4.81 8.76 -5.19
N ILE A 66 5.20 9.93 -4.72
CA ILE A 66 6.08 10.13 -3.56
C ILE A 66 5.22 10.70 -2.45
N SER A 67 5.16 10.01 -1.31
CA SER A 67 4.41 10.46 -0.15
C SER A 67 5.00 11.73 0.46
N ALA A 68 4.22 12.42 1.29
CA ALA A 68 4.79 13.34 2.26
C ALA A 68 5.78 12.61 3.20
N VAL A 69 6.67 13.39 3.84
CA VAL A 69 7.68 12.85 4.75
C VAL A 69 7.01 12.30 6.01
N GLU A 70 7.33 11.05 6.32
CA GLU A 70 6.86 10.30 7.49
C GLU A 70 7.84 10.44 8.66
N THR A 71 7.29 10.38 9.87
CA THR A 71 8.08 10.20 11.09
C THR A 71 8.72 8.80 11.12
N PRO A 72 9.77 8.59 11.91
CA PRO A 72 10.37 7.27 12.06
C PRO A 72 9.37 6.24 12.60
N ASP A 73 9.60 4.96 12.28
CA ASP A 73 8.86 3.81 12.80
C ASP A 73 9.34 3.45 14.23
N THR A 74 9.37 4.42 15.14
CA THR A 74 9.75 4.21 16.54
C THR A 74 8.58 3.67 17.36
N GLU A 75 8.89 3.06 18.52
CA GLU A 75 7.90 2.37 19.37
C GLU A 75 6.74 3.27 19.84
N THR A 76 6.93 4.58 19.83
CA THR A 76 5.92 5.59 20.19
C THR A 76 4.85 5.82 19.11
N ASN A 77 5.07 5.38 17.87
CA ASN A 77 4.14 5.53 16.75
C ASN A 77 3.47 4.19 16.36
N LEU A 78 3.57 3.18 17.22
CA LEU A 78 2.93 1.89 16.97
C LEU A 78 1.40 2.03 17.10
N PRO A 79 0.62 1.32 16.27
CA PRO A 79 -0.81 1.13 16.54
C PRO A 79 -0.98 0.53 17.94
N ASP A 80 -2.10 0.84 18.62
CA ASP A 80 -2.45 0.36 19.96
C ASP A 80 -2.40 -1.18 20.14
N ASP A 81 -2.29 -1.94 19.05
CA ASP A 81 -2.14 -3.39 19.07
C ASP A 81 -0.72 -3.88 19.44
N GLY A 82 0.25 -2.97 19.61
CA GLY A 82 1.61 -3.27 20.05
C GLY A 82 2.43 -4.07 19.04
N ARG A 83 1.96 -4.23 17.80
CA ARG A 83 2.64 -5.04 16.77
C ARG A 83 3.39 -4.14 15.79
N SER A 84 4.71 -4.32 15.74
CA SER A 84 5.54 -3.73 14.70
C SER A 84 5.31 -4.48 13.38
N HIS A 85 4.44 -3.95 12.53
CA HIS A 85 4.15 -4.48 11.21
C HIS A 85 4.94 -3.75 10.12
N GLY A 86 6.28 -3.94 10.06
CA GLY A 86 7.08 -3.31 9.01
C GLY A 86 8.59 -3.44 9.15
N SER A 87 9.31 -3.02 8.09
CA SER A 87 10.71 -2.64 8.21
C SER A 87 10.76 -1.45 9.17
N ARG A 88 11.48 -1.47 10.29
CA ARG A 88 11.60 -0.27 11.13
C ARG A 88 12.54 0.72 10.43
N SER A 89 12.14 1.96 10.20
CA SER A 89 13.08 3.07 9.94
C SER A 89 13.28 3.86 11.22
N GLU A 90 14.55 4.12 11.57
CA GLU A 90 14.90 5.05 12.65
C GLU A 90 14.96 6.51 12.14
N TYR A 91 14.72 6.72 10.85
CA TYR A 91 14.85 8.00 10.17
C TYR A 91 13.52 8.46 9.58
N LEU A 92 13.46 9.77 9.33
CA LEU A 92 12.43 10.33 8.45
C LEU A 92 12.51 9.64 7.10
N HIS A 93 11.38 9.38 6.48
CA HIS A 93 11.37 8.66 5.21
C HIS A 93 10.19 9.07 4.33
N VAL A 94 10.26 8.67 3.06
CA VAL A 94 9.13 8.76 2.14
C VAL A 94 8.85 7.39 1.55
N HIS A 95 7.58 7.13 1.29
CA HIS A 95 7.12 6.00 0.52
C HIS A 95 6.99 6.39 -0.95
N VAL A 96 7.36 5.46 -1.84
CA VAL A 96 7.26 5.63 -3.28
C VAL A 96 6.50 4.45 -3.88
N ALA A 97 5.37 4.75 -4.51
CA ALA A 97 4.63 3.81 -5.33
C ALA A 97 4.99 4.06 -6.80
N LEU A 98 5.51 3.07 -7.50
CA LEU A 98 6.01 3.21 -8.87
C LEU A 98 5.44 2.12 -9.78
N CYS A 99 4.80 2.52 -10.88
CA CYS A 99 4.36 1.64 -11.96
C CYS A 99 5.04 2.05 -13.28
N LEU A 100 5.61 1.07 -13.98
CA LEU A 100 6.45 1.27 -15.16
C LEU A 100 5.80 0.70 -16.42
N TYR A 101 6.15 1.25 -17.58
CA TYR A 101 5.69 0.70 -18.86
C TYR A 101 6.29 -0.68 -19.15
N GLN A 102 7.55 -0.89 -18.75
CA GLN A 102 8.28 -2.13 -18.93
C GLN A 102 8.82 -2.62 -17.57
N PRO A 103 8.85 -3.94 -17.33
CA PRO A 103 9.47 -4.48 -16.13
C PRO A 103 10.94 -4.07 -16.03
N LEU A 104 11.38 -3.75 -14.82
CA LEU A 104 12.78 -3.46 -14.51
C LEU A 104 13.26 -4.36 -13.38
N SER A 105 14.56 -4.58 -13.30
CA SER A 105 15.19 -5.19 -12.14
C SER A 105 15.19 -4.22 -10.96
N LYS A 106 15.31 -4.75 -9.72
CA LYS A 106 15.50 -3.91 -8.52
C LYS A 106 16.65 -2.91 -8.72
N ALA A 107 17.77 -3.36 -9.31
CA ALA A 107 18.94 -2.52 -9.51
C ALA A 107 18.67 -1.33 -10.43
N ASP A 108 17.85 -1.52 -11.47
CA ASP A 108 17.51 -0.47 -12.41
C ASP A 108 16.49 0.50 -11.82
N VAL A 109 15.57 0.02 -10.97
CA VAL A 109 14.67 0.89 -10.21
C VAL A 109 15.44 1.78 -9.23
N VAL A 110 16.43 1.23 -8.52
CA VAL A 110 17.30 2.04 -7.64
C VAL A 110 18.05 3.10 -8.44
N ARG A 111 18.58 2.75 -9.61
CA ARG A 111 19.25 3.71 -10.51
C ARG A 111 18.29 4.79 -11.00
N LEU A 112 17.07 4.42 -11.35
CA LEU A 112 16.02 5.34 -11.81
C LEU A 112 15.60 6.31 -10.70
N LEU A 113 15.41 5.84 -9.47
CA LEU A 113 14.93 6.65 -8.35
C LEU A 113 16.02 7.49 -7.68
N LEU A 114 17.20 6.91 -7.45
CA LEU A 114 18.26 7.52 -6.63
C LEU A 114 19.44 8.06 -7.45
N SER A 115 19.48 7.81 -8.77
CA SER A 115 20.63 8.13 -9.63
C SER A 115 21.95 7.55 -9.09
N LYS A 116 21.88 6.36 -8.46
CA LYS A 116 23.01 5.66 -7.85
C LYS A 116 22.99 4.17 -8.16
N HIS A 117 24.17 3.55 -8.15
CA HIS A 117 24.25 2.10 -8.20
C HIS A 117 23.81 1.50 -6.85
N PRO A 118 23.12 0.35 -6.81
CA PRO A 118 22.65 -0.25 -5.55
C PRO A 118 23.74 -0.50 -4.50
N LYS A 119 24.98 -0.74 -4.94
CA LYS A 119 26.13 -0.97 -4.05
C LYS A 119 26.60 0.31 -3.33
N ASP A 120 26.22 1.48 -3.86
CA ASP A 120 26.59 2.80 -3.32
C ASP A 120 25.47 3.38 -2.43
N VAL A 121 24.36 2.64 -2.24
CA VAL A 121 23.28 2.99 -1.32
C VAL A 121 23.60 2.33 0.03
N PRO A 122 23.77 3.10 1.12
CA PRO A 122 24.06 2.52 2.42
C PRO A 122 22.96 1.54 2.86
N ALA A 123 23.36 0.49 3.59
CA ALA A 123 22.42 -0.50 4.10
C ALA A 123 21.37 0.17 4.99
N GLY A 124 20.11 -0.28 4.89
CA GLY A 124 18.98 0.25 5.67
C GLY A 124 18.28 1.46 5.04
N GLN A 125 18.98 2.27 4.24
CA GLN A 125 18.45 3.53 3.69
C GLN A 125 17.37 3.37 2.62
N LEU A 126 17.24 2.15 2.07
CA LEU A 126 16.29 1.85 1.01
C LEU A 126 15.63 0.49 1.23
N TYR A 127 14.31 0.51 1.35
CA TYR A 127 13.45 -0.62 1.07
C TYR A 127 12.95 -0.51 -0.37
N CYS A 128 13.03 -1.61 -1.12
CA CYS A 128 12.59 -1.66 -2.51
C CYS A 128 12.16 -3.09 -2.84
N LYS A 129 10.86 -3.29 -3.05
CA LYS A 129 10.26 -4.59 -3.34
C LYS A 129 9.20 -4.45 -4.44
N PRO A 130 8.96 -5.51 -5.24
CA PRO A 130 7.78 -5.55 -6.08
C PRO A 130 6.51 -5.36 -5.25
N ARG A 131 5.52 -4.64 -5.81
CA ARG A 131 4.23 -4.42 -5.14
C ARG A 131 3.58 -5.75 -4.74
N ASN A 132 2.98 -5.78 -3.56
CA ASN A 132 2.14 -6.90 -3.16
C ASN A 132 0.76 -6.78 -3.82
N LYS A 133 0.50 -7.60 -4.85
CA LYS A 133 -0.76 -7.63 -5.61
C LYS A 133 -1.96 -8.13 -4.80
N ALA A 134 -1.77 -8.60 -3.56
CA ALA A 134 -2.87 -8.89 -2.65
C ALA A 134 -3.58 -7.63 -2.13
N TRP A 135 -3.02 -6.44 -2.34
CA TRP A 135 -3.67 -5.16 -2.05
C TRP A 135 -4.15 -4.50 -3.35
N SER A 136 -5.25 -3.76 -3.30
CA SER A 136 -5.64 -2.91 -4.42
C SER A 136 -4.64 -1.76 -4.58
N TYR A 137 -4.57 -1.14 -5.76
CA TYR A 137 -3.93 0.15 -5.99
C TYR A 137 -4.48 1.20 -5.04
N GLY A 138 -5.76 1.16 -4.70
CA GLY A 138 -6.36 2.05 -3.70
C GLY A 138 -5.83 1.81 -2.30
N GLY A 139 -5.84 0.57 -1.82
CA GLY A 139 -5.25 0.23 -0.52
C GLY A 139 -3.74 0.48 -0.48
N TRP A 140 -3.05 0.29 -1.60
CA TRP A 140 -1.62 0.54 -1.73
C TRP A 140 -1.29 2.03 -1.67
N ILE A 141 -2.02 2.87 -2.40
CA ILE A 141 -1.85 4.33 -2.36
C ILE A 141 -2.27 4.87 -1.00
N ALA A 142 -3.41 4.44 -0.47
CA ALA A 142 -3.84 4.76 0.89
C ALA A 142 -2.76 4.43 1.92
N HIS A 143 -2.07 3.29 1.77
CA HIS A 143 -0.95 2.93 2.63
C HIS A 143 0.20 3.93 2.57
N HIS A 144 0.50 4.46 1.39
CA HIS A 144 1.57 5.45 1.17
C HIS A 144 1.16 6.86 1.62
N THR A 145 -0.13 7.15 1.72
CA THR A 145 -0.65 8.50 1.99
C THR A 145 -1.41 8.59 3.32
N LYS A 146 -1.08 7.76 4.32
CA LYS A 146 -1.74 7.80 5.64
C LYS A 146 -1.41 9.10 6.38
N ASP A 147 -2.40 9.96 6.59
CA ASP A 147 -2.21 11.29 7.17
C ASP A 147 -1.53 11.27 8.55
N PHE A 148 -1.97 10.36 9.44
CA PHE A 148 -1.47 10.28 10.82
C PHE A 148 0.02 9.87 10.94
N THR A 149 0.65 9.43 9.84
CA THR A 149 2.08 9.06 9.82
C THR A 149 2.98 10.22 9.36
N LYS A 150 2.40 11.32 8.85
CA LYS A 150 3.16 12.41 8.22
C LYS A 150 3.58 13.48 9.23
N LEU A 151 4.73 14.13 8.97
CA LEU A 151 5.24 15.22 9.81
C LEU A 151 4.31 16.45 9.83
N ALA A 152 3.71 16.77 8.70
CA ALA A 152 2.69 17.80 8.56
C ALA A 152 1.43 17.10 8.06
N PRO A 153 0.40 16.90 8.91
CA PRO A 153 -0.86 16.31 8.50
C PRO A 153 -1.74 17.29 7.70
N ASP A 154 -1.17 18.36 7.13
CA ASP A 154 -1.90 19.24 6.24
C ASP A 154 -2.15 18.56 4.89
N ALA A 155 -3.10 19.12 4.12
CA ALA A 155 -3.93 18.49 3.09
C ALA A 155 -3.23 17.77 1.90
N THR A 156 -1.93 17.52 1.95
CA THR A 156 -1.20 16.77 0.94
C THR A 156 -0.28 15.73 1.57
N SER A 157 -0.85 14.59 1.98
CA SER A 157 -0.12 13.33 2.28
C SER A 157 0.68 12.76 1.09
N THR A 158 0.67 13.48 -0.03
CA THR A 158 1.42 13.24 -1.26
C THR A 158 2.31 14.44 -1.53
N TYR A 159 3.62 14.21 -1.62
CA TYR A 159 4.59 15.24 -1.97
C TYR A 159 4.61 15.51 -3.47
N TRP A 160 4.50 14.45 -4.27
CA TRP A 160 4.50 14.53 -5.73
C TRP A 160 3.81 13.31 -6.34
N GLN A 161 3.11 13.52 -7.45
CA GLN A 161 2.46 12.46 -8.21
C GLN A 161 2.54 12.74 -9.71
N CYS A 162 2.69 11.68 -10.51
CA CYS A 162 2.54 11.75 -11.96
C CYS A 162 1.80 10.54 -12.53
N GLY A 163 1.22 10.72 -13.72
CA GLY A 163 0.51 9.67 -14.45
C GLY A 163 -0.85 9.31 -13.84
N ALA A 164 -1.43 8.22 -14.35
CA ALA A 164 -2.74 7.74 -13.93
C ALA A 164 -2.59 6.42 -13.18
N VAL A 165 -3.22 6.33 -12.02
CA VAL A 165 -3.25 5.09 -11.23
C VAL A 165 -3.83 3.97 -12.10
N PRO A 166 -3.14 2.81 -12.24
CA PRO A 166 -3.64 1.73 -13.06
C PRO A 166 -5.04 1.24 -12.64
N VAL A 167 -5.74 0.66 -13.60
CA VAL A 167 -7.06 0.04 -13.37
C VAL A 167 -6.86 -1.38 -12.85
N GLU A 168 -7.66 -1.76 -11.86
CA GLU A 168 -7.64 -3.13 -11.32
C GLU A 168 -8.22 -4.12 -12.32
N GLY A 169 -7.59 -5.30 -12.42
CA GLY A 169 -8.13 -6.47 -13.10
C GLY A 169 -9.21 -7.15 -12.25
N LEU A 170 -10.37 -6.49 -12.09
CA LEU A 170 -11.43 -6.96 -11.18
C LEU A 170 -11.99 -8.35 -11.54
N GLN A 171 -11.92 -8.74 -12.82
CA GLN A 171 -12.47 -10.02 -13.28
C GLN A 171 -11.70 -11.24 -12.75
N GLU A 172 -10.41 -11.08 -12.48
CA GLU A 172 -9.53 -12.17 -12.03
C GLU A 172 -9.34 -12.16 -10.50
N THR A 173 -9.93 -11.18 -9.81
CA THR A 173 -9.75 -10.99 -8.37
C THR A 173 -10.78 -11.82 -7.60
N SER A 174 -10.31 -12.65 -6.66
CA SER A 174 -11.20 -13.41 -5.78
C SER A 174 -12.12 -12.52 -4.95
N LEU A 175 -13.33 -12.99 -4.66
CA LEU A 175 -14.32 -12.29 -3.84
C LEU A 175 -13.77 -11.86 -2.46
N ASP A 176 -13.02 -12.73 -1.79
CA ASP A 176 -12.39 -12.43 -0.49
C ASP A 176 -11.39 -11.27 -0.59
N THR A 177 -10.60 -11.25 -1.67
CA THR A 177 -9.64 -10.16 -1.92
C THR A 177 -10.36 -8.85 -2.20
N LEU A 178 -11.41 -8.86 -3.02
CA LEU A 178 -12.25 -7.67 -3.29
C LEU A 178 -12.88 -7.11 -2.00
N ARG A 179 -13.40 -7.97 -1.12
CA ARG A 179 -13.96 -7.55 0.19
C ARG A 179 -12.90 -6.86 1.05
N LYS A 180 -11.70 -7.46 1.16
CA LYS A 180 -10.57 -6.86 1.90
C LYS A 180 -10.18 -5.50 1.31
N TRP A 181 -10.20 -5.37 -0.01
CA TRP A 181 -9.89 -4.12 -0.69
C TRP A 181 -10.92 -3.04 -0.40
N ALA A 182 -12.22 -3.34 -0.49
CA ALA A 182 -13.29 -2.39 -0.18
C ALA A 182 -13.17 -1.86 1.26
N VAL A 183 -12.97 -2.75 2.25
CA VAL A 183 -12.76 -2.35 3.66
C VAL A 183 -11.53 -1.44 3.82
N THR A 184 -10.41 -1.82 3.20
CA THR A 184 -9.16 -1.04 3.29
C THR A 184 -9.32 0.35 2.69
N VAL A 185 -9.94 0.45 1.52
CA VAL A 185 -10.16 1.71 0.80
C VAL A 185 -11.12 2.59 1.58
N LYS A 186 -12.25 2.05 2.08
CA LYS A 186 -13.19 2.78 2.94
C LYS A 186 -12.51 3.36 4.18
N LYS A 187 -11.59 2.60 4.79
CA LYS A 187 -10.95 3.00 6.05
C LYS A 187 -9.82 4.02 5.88
N TYR A 188 -9.02 3.90 4.81
CA TYR A 188 -7.74 4.62 4.73
C TYR A 188 -7.55 5.45 3.46
N ALA A 189 -8.37 5.25 2.41
CA ALA A 189 -8.18 6.01 1.18
C ALA A 189 -8.73 7.43 1.32
N PRO A 190 -8.04 8.43 0.75
CA PRO A 190 -8.51 9.82 0.80
C PRO A 190 -9.82 9.98 0.01
N PRO A 191 -10.64 11.03 0.30
CA PRO A 191 -12.00 11.18 -0.25
C PRO A 191 -12.12 11.07 -1.77
N HIS A 192 -11.11 11.52 -2.53
CA HIS A 192 -11.11 11.43 -3.99
C HIS A 192 -11.09 9.99 -4.54
N TRP A 193 -10.87 8.97 -3.69
CA TRP A 193 -10.98 7.55 -4.04
C TRP A 193 -12.40 6.99 -3.97
N GLN A 194 -13.38 7.77 -3.50
CA GLN A 194 -14.77 7.31 -3.33
C GLN A 194 -15.34 6.67 -4.60
N LYS A 195 -15.12 7.29 -5.77
CA LYS A 195 -15.57 6.74 -7.07
C LYS A 195 -15.03 5.33 -7.37
N LYS A 196 -13.80 5.02 -6.93
CA LYS A 196 -13.22 3.68 -7.08
C LYS A 196 -13.77 2.70 -6.03
N LEU A 197 -14.06 3.17 -4.82
CA LEU A 197 -14.75 2.38 -3.79
C LEU A 197 -16.15 1.96 -4.28
N ASP A 198 -16.91 2.89 -4.87
CA ASP A 198 -18.24 2.62 -5.43
C ASP A 198 -18.17 1.57 -6.55
N ALA A 199 -17.12 1.64 -7.40
CA ALA A 199 -16.89 0.63 -8.44
C ALA A 199 -16.57 -0.76 -7.86
N TYR A 200 -15.81 -0.84 -6.75
CA TYR A 200 -15.58 -2.10 -6.06
C TYR A 200 -16.86 -2.64 -5.43
N GLN A 201 -17.66 -1.79 -4.79
CA GLN A 201 -18.92 -2.19 -4.17
C GLN A 201 -19.90 -2.73 -5.22
N LYS A 202 -20.10 -2.00 -6.33
CA LYS A 202 -20.93 -2.44 -7.45
C LYS A 202 -20.51 -3.80 -8.00
N LYS A 203 -19.20 -4.06 -8.09
CA LYS A 203 -18.69 -5.36 -8.57
C LYS A 203 -18.91 -6.47 -7.55
N LEU A 204 -18.76 -6.19 -6.25
CA LEU A 204 -19.08 -7.12 -5.18
C LEU A 204 -20.57 -7.49 -5.21
N ASP A 205 -21.45 -6.50 -5.35
CA ASP A 205 -22.89 -6.70 -5.42
C ASP A 205 -23.25 -7.59 -6.61
N ALA A 206 -22.73 -7.29 -7.81
CA ALA A 206 -22.95 -8.10 -9.01
C ALA A 206 -22.40 -9.54 -8.91
N MET A 207 -21.37 -9.80 -8.09
CA MET A 207 -20.85 -11.15 -7.85
C MET A 207 -21.65 -11.92 -6.78
N LEU A 208 -22.42 -11.21 -5.96
CA LEU A 208 -23.25 -11.76 -4.90
C LEU A 208 -24.71 -11.91 -5.33
N ASP A 209 -25.10 -11.23 -6.41
CA ASP A 209 -26.41 -11.37 -7.04
C ASP A 209 -26.55 -12.75 -7.69
N GLU A 210 -27.48 -13.57 -7.18
CA GLU A 210 -27.68 -14.96 -7.58
C GLU A 210 -28.42 -15.08 -8.93
N GLU A 211 -28.96 -13.98 -9.47
CA GLU A 211 -29.81 -13.97 -10.66
C GLU A 211 -29.08 -13.66 -11.99
N GLU A 212 -27.78 -13.29 -11.98
CA GLU A 212 -27.02 -13.05 -13.22
C GLU A 212 -26.36 -14.31 -13.82
N PRO A 213 -26.38 -14.48 -15.16
CA PRO A 213 -25.72 -15.59 -15.84
C PRO A 213 -24.18 -15.49 -15.70
N GLY A 214 -23.62 -16.35 -14.86
CA GLY A 214 -22.19 -16.34 -14.47
C GLY A 214 -21.92 -16.66 -13.00
N PHE A 215 -22.97 -16.92 -12.23
CA PHE A 215 -22.91 -17.27 -10.80
C PHE A 215 -21.99 -18.47 -10.50
N VAL A 216 -20.92 -18.22 -9.74
CA VAL A 216 -20.11 -19.24 -9.08
C VAL A 216 -20.47 -19.18 -7.60
N GLY A 217 -21.46 -19.98 -7.19
CA GLY A 217 -22.09 -19.84 -5.87
C GLY A 217 -21.10 -19.96 -4.69
N PRO A 218 -21.43 -19.33 -3.54
CA PRO A 218 -20.52 -19.29 -2.41
C PRO A 218 -20.39 -20.66 -1.72
N ILE A 219 -19.15 -21.13 -1.54
CA ILE A 219 -18.81 -22.02 -0.43
C ILE A 219 -19.10 -21.23 0.86
N ARG A 220 -20.25 -21.56 1.46
CA ARG A 220 -20.80 -21.13 2.74
C ARG A 220 -19.83 -20.38 3.66
N TYR A 221 -19.95 -19.04 3.70
CA TYR A 221 -19.96 -18.27 4.95
C TYR A 221 -20.92 -17.09 4.76
N GLN A 222 -22.11 -17.21 5.36
CA GLN A 222 -23.07 -16.12 5.53
C GLN A 222 -22.48 -15.12 6.53
N ILE A 223 -22.13 -13.92 6.06
CA ILE A 223 -22.13 -12.71 6.90
C ILE A 223 -22.76 -11.62 6.03
N GLN A 224 -24.00 -11.27 6.35
CA GLN A 224 -24.61 -10.01 5.94
C GLN A 224 -23.78 -8.89 6.58
N ILE A 225 -23.14 -8.05 5.77
CA ILE A 225 -22.72 -6.74 6.25
C ILE A 225 -24.00 -5.90 6.27
N ARG A 226 -24.71 -5.91 7.40
CA ARG A 226 -25.70 -4.87 7.68
C ARG A 226 -24.92 -3.58 7.93
N ILE A 227 -25.20 -2.60 7.09
CA ILE A 227 -24.78 -1.23 7.25
C ILE A 227 -25.79 -0.63 8.21
N ASP A 228 -25.47 -0.60 9.50
CA ASP A 228 -26.16 0.32 10.39
C ASP A 228 -25.56 1.70 10.09
N GLU A 229 -26.37 2.57 9.50
CA GLU A 229 -26.07 3.99 9.38
C GLU A 229 -25.92 4.51 10.81
N GLU A 230 -24.72 4.96 11.19
CA GLU A 230 -24.60 5.80 12.38
C GLU A 230 -25.42 7.05 12.11
N GLU A 231 -26.51 7.20 12.88
CA GLU A 231 -27.31 8.41 12.94
C GLU A 231 -26.38 9.61 13.07
N GLU A 232 -26.54 10.54 12.15
CA GLU A 232 -25.95 11.87 12.16
C GLU A 232 -26.16 12.47 13.57
N GLU A 233 -25.10 12.55 14.38
CA GLU A 233 -25.13 13.31 15.62
C GLU A 233 -25.44 14.76 15.24
N LYS A 234 -26.70 15.16 15.45
CA LYS A 234 -27.11 16.56 15.36
C LYS A 234 -26.21 17.38 16.25
N GLU A 235 -25.48 18.32 15.65
CA GLU A 235 -24.74 19.34 16.38
C GLU A 235 -25.68 19.99 17.42
N PRO A 236 -25.27 20.12 18.69
CA PRO A 236 -26.06 20.83 19.68
C PRO A 236 -26.22 22.29 19.25
N GLU A 237 -27.47 22.77 19.20
CA GLU A 237 -27.76 24.17 18.89
C GLU A 237 -26.96 25.11 19.82
N PRO A 238 -26.39 26.20 19.29
CA PRO A 238 -25.61 27.13 20.08
C PRO A 238 -26.46 27.74 21.20
N SER A 239 -26.03 27.49 22.44
CA SER A 239 -26.53 28.14 23.65
C SER A 239 -26.43 29.66 23.53
N ILE A 240 -27.58 30.33 23.38
CA ILE A 240 -27.69 31.79 23.45
C ILE A 240 -27.56 32.18 24.93
N HIS A 241 -26.36 32.57 25.35
CA HIS A 241 -26.18 33.21 26.65
C HIS A 241 -26.65 34.68 26.59
N PRO A 242 -27.60 35.11 27.44
CA PRO A 242 -27.96 36.52 27.53
C PRO A 242 -26.81 37.33 28.11
N SER A 243 -26.38 38.35 27.37
CA SER A 243 -25.38 39.32 27.78
C SER A 243 -25.93 40.14 28.95
N PHE A 244 -25.37 39.97 30.15
CA PHE A 244 -25.58 40.91 31.25
C PHE A 244 -24.73 42.16 30.98
N ASN A 245 -25.39 43.27 30.63
CA ASN A 245 -24.81 44.60 30.77
C ASN A 245 -24.85 44.98 32.26
N LEU A 246 -23.69 45.17 32.87
CA LEU A 246 -23.56 45.92 34.11
C LEU A 246 -22.83 47.22 33.81
N LEU A 247 -23.49 48.31 34.20
CA LEU A 247 -22.99 49.69 34.30
C LEU A 247 -21.87 49.80 35.33
#